data_AF-A0A741LBE5-F1
#
_entry.id   AF-A0A741LBE5-F1
#
_cell.length_a   1.000
_cell.length_b   1.000
_cell.length_c   1.000
_cell.angle_alpha   90.00
_cell.angle_beta   90.00
_cell.angle_gamma   90.00
#
_symmetry.space_group_name_H-M   'P 1'
#
loop_
_entity.id
_entity.type
_entity.pdbx_description
1 polymer ?
#
loop_
_entity_poly.entity_id
_entity_poly.type
_entity_poly.pdbx_seq_one_letter_code
_entity_poly.pdbx_strand_id
1 'polypeptide(L)'
;GRENIKNDSAIREVAKEEVDKLFSLYNEGEYAEIYDLSCDSFKNATARKDFLTVMGTKMKILGEFKGRKLQYSNVINSKSVELYYRVDYIDYSLIEEFNYIKNDGQKICLQAMYTDDAGKHGEVIKLH
;
A
#
# COMPACT_ATOMS: atom_id res chain seq x y z
N GLY A 1 -5.74 2.32 27.97
CA GLY A 1 -6.36 0.98 28.05
C GLY A 1 -7.38 0.76 26.94
N ARG A 2 -8.64 1.19 27.12
CA ARG A 2 -9.72 1.00 26.12
C ARG A 2 -9.75 2.02 25.00
N GLU A 3 -9.27 3.24 25.24
CA GLU A 3 -9.21 4.30 24.21
C GLU A 3 -8.20 3.97 23.10
N ASN A 4 -7.02 3.43 23.47
CA ASN A 4 -6.00 3.03 22.50
C ASN A 4 -6.52 1.95 21.54
N ILE A 5 -7.24 0.93 22.05
CA ILE A 5 -7.80 -0.15 21.20
C ILE A 5 -8.82 0.38 20.20
N LYS A 6 -9.67 1.34 20.60
CA LYS A 6 -10.64 1.97 19.68
C LYS A 6 -9.94 2.85 18.64
N ASN A 7 -8.90 3.58 19.04
CA ASN A 7 -8.12 4.43 18.13
C ASN A 7 -7.34 3.57 17.12
N ASP A 8 -6.77 2.45 17.57
CA ASP A 8 -6.07 1.49 16.70
C ASP A 8 -7.01 0.85 15.66
N SER A 9 -8.24 0.53 16.05
CA SER A 9 -9.24 0.06 15.09
C SER A 9 -9.59 1.13 14.06
N ALA A 10 -9.79 2.37 14.48
CA ALA A 10 -10.19 3.45 13.59
C ALA A 10 -9.10 3.80 12.57
N ILE A 11 -7.85 3.96 13.01
CA ILE A 11 -6.73 4.28 12.11
C ILE A 11 -6.45 3.14 11.12
N ARG A 12 -6.67 1.88 11.54
CA ARG A 12 -6.54 0.72 10.66
C ARG A 12 -7.56 0.73 9.54
N GLU A 13 -8.83 1.02 9.82
CA GLU A 13 -9.86 1.06 8.78
C GLU A 13 -9.57 2.19 7.78
N VAL A 14 -9.17 3.38 8.24
CA VAL A 14 -8.76 4.47 7.34
C VAL A 14 -7.56 4.06 6.47
N ALA A 15 -6.57 3.37 7.03
CA ALA A 15 -5.44 2.87 6.24
C ALA A 15 -5.89 1.88 5.16
N LYS A 16 -6.85 0.98 5.45
CA LYS A 16 -7.40 0.06 4.45
C LYS A 16 -8.11 0.79 3.31
N GLU A 17 -8.88 1.83 3.63
CA GLU A 17 -9.55 2.69 2.65
C GLU A 17 -8.53 3.41 1.74
N GLU A 18 -7.41 3.89 2.30
CA GLU A 18 -6.34 4.49 1.49
C GLU A 18 -5.66 3.47 0.57
N VAL A 19 -5.52 2.20 0.98
CA VAL A 19 -5.05 1.15 0.06
C VAL A 19 -6.10 0.88 -1.02
N ASP A 20 -7.41 0.90 -0.71
CA ASP A 20 -8.47 0.71 -1.72
C ASP A 20 -8.41 1.82 -2.78
N LYS A 21 -8.25 3.06 -2.32
CA LYS A 21 -8.04 4.21 -3.19
C LYS A 21 -6.80 4.06 -4.07
N LEU A 22 -5.67 3.61 -3.49
CA LEU A 22 -4.44 3.34 -4.23
C LEU A 22 -4.66 2.36 -5.37
N PHE A 23 -5.38 1.26 -5.14
CA PHE A 23 -5.66 0.27 -6.18
C PHE A 23 -6.66 0.76 -7.24
N SER A 24 -7.63 1.61 -6.87
CA SER A 24 -8.49 2.28 -7.85
C SER A 24 -7.65 3.14 -8.80
N LEU A 25 -6.83 4.03 -8.24
CA LEU A 25 -5.93 4.90 -9.01
C LEU A 25 -4.93 4.09 -9.85
N TYR A 26 -4.44 2.96 -9.34
CA TYR A 26 -3.55 2.08 -10.10
C TYR A 26 -4.22 1.55 -11.37
N ASN A 27 -5.47 1.07 -11.27
CA ASN A 27 -6.23 0.58 -12.42
C ASN A 27 -6.60 1.71 -13.39
N GLU A 28 -6.80 2.93 -12.90
CA GLU A 28 -7.05 4.12 -13.72
C GLU A 28 -5.78 4.68 -14.38
N GLY A 29 -4.59 4.23 -13.96
CA GLY A 29 -3.30 4.75 -14.44
C GLY A 29 -2.87 6.07 -13.81
N GLU A 30 -3.58 6.53 -12.75
CA GLU A 30 -3.37 7.80 -12.06
C GLU A 30 -2.23 7.72 -11.03
N TYR A 31 -1.06 7.25 -11.47
CA TYR A 31 0.10 7.02 -10.59
C TYR A 31 0.64 8.31 -9.95
N ALA A 32 0.44 9.45 -10.61
CA ALA A 32 0.81 10.76 -10.07
C ALA A 32 0.02 11.08 -8.80
N GLU A 33 -1.28 10.75 -8.78
CA GLU A 33 -2.12 10.95 -7.60
C GLU A 33 -1.71 10.02 -6.45
N ILE A 34 -1.35 8.76 -6.74
CA ILE A 34 -0.82 7.83 -5.72
C ILE A 34 0.43 8.43 -5.08
N TYR A 35 1.36 8.96 -5.89
CA TYR A 35 2.56 9.61 -5.38
C TYR A 35 2.22 10.82 -4.51
N ASP A 36 1.26 11.64 -4.92
CA ASP A 36 0.91 12.87 -4.22
C ASP A 36 0.22 12.60 -2.85
N LEU A 37 -0.39 11.43 -2.67
CA LEU A 37 -0.92 10.94 -1.39
C LEU A 37 0.15 10.39 -0.42
N SER A 38 1.38 10.22 -0.88
CA SER A 38 2.48 9.76 -0.03
C SER A 38 3.02 10.86 0.89
N CYS A 39 3.65 10.43 1.99
CA CYS A 39 4.27 11.35 2.94
C CYS A 39 5.51 12.04 2.35
N ASP A 40 5.88 13.19 2.89
CA ASP A 40 7.10 13.90 2.47
C ASP A 40 8.35 13.03 2.60
N SER A 41 8.43 12.15 3.61
CA SER A 41 9.52 11.19 3.75
C SER A 41 9.62 10.23 2.56
N PHE A 42 8.49 9.76 2.02
CA PHE A 42 8.46 8.93 0.82
C PHE A 42 8.91 9.74 -0.40
N LYS A 43 8.38 10.96 -0.56
CA LYS A 43 8.70 11.85 -1.68
C LYS A 43 10.16 12.30 -1.70
N ASN A 44 10.79 12.40 -0.53
CA ASN A 44 12.21 12.69 -0.40
C ASN A 44 13.10 11.49 -0.74
N ALA A 45 12.63 10.26 -0.48
CA ALA A 45 13.38 9.04 -0.72
C ALA A 45 13.22 8.51 -2.16
N THR A 46 12.06 8.74 -2.77
CA THR A 46 11.69 8.21 -4.08
C THR A 46 11.39 9.35 -5.04
N ALA A 47 12.20 9.51 -6.09
CA ALA A 47 11.92 10.53 -7.09
C ALA A 47 10.59 10.22 -7.83
N ARG A 48 9.76 11.25 -8.01
CA ARG A 48 8.45 11.12 -8.67
C ARG A 48 8.53 10.38 -10.00
N LYS A 49 9.49 10.71 -10.87
CA LYS A 49 9.67 10.07 -12.18
C LYS A 49 9.91 8.56 -12.05
N ASP A 50 10.71 8.14 -11.08
CA ASP A 50 11.06 6.74 -10.87
C ASP A 50 9.83 5.98 -10.34
N PHE A 51 9.10 6.57 -9.40
CA PHE A 51 7.84 6.02 -8.92
C PHE A 51 6.83 5.77 -10.07
N LEU A 52 6.59 6.79 -10.91
CA LEU A 52 5.68 6.68 -12.05
C LEU A 52 6.14 5.58 -13.03
N THR A 53 7.45 5.47 -13.25
CA THR A 53 8.03 4.43 -14.12
C THR A 53 7.83 3.03 -13.54
N VAL A 54 8.05 2.86 -12.23
CA VAL A 54 7.84 1.60 -11.53
C VAL A 54 6.36 1.19 -11.59
N MET A 55 5.43 2.09 -11.28
CA MET A 55 3.99 1.78 -11.30
C MET A 55 3.48 1.46 -12.71
N GLY A 56 3.93 2.20 -13.73
CA GLY A 56 3.59 1.89 -15.11
C GLY A 56 4.20 0.58 -15.61
N THR A 57 5.41 0.24 -15.15
CA THR A 57 6.03 -1.06 -15.48
C THR A 57 5.31 -2.20 -14.76
N LYS A 58 4.93 -1.99 -13.50
CA LYS A 58 4.12 -2.92 -12.71
C LYS A 58 2.79 -3.24 -13.41
N MET A 59 2.08 -2.24 -13.92
CA MET A 59 0.86 -2.45 -14.73
C MET A 59 1.11 -3.26 -16.00
N LYS A 60 2.20 -2.99 -16.73
CA LYS A 60 2.54 -3.73 -17.94
C LYS A 60 2.90 -5.20 -17.69
N ILE A 61 3.49 -5.51 -16.52
CA ILE A 61 3.96 -6.86 -16.19
C ILE A 61 2.88 -7.67 -15.48
N LEU A 62 2.18 -7.06 -14.52
CA LEU A 62 1.24 -7.74 -13.65
C LEU A 62 -0.21 -7.65 -14.15
N GLY A 63 -0.50 -6.60 -14.93
CA GLY A 63 -1.85 -6.24 -15.34
C GLY A 63 -2.63 -5.48 -14.27
N GLU A 64 -3.93 -5.35 -14.52
CA GLU A 64 -4.87 -4.68 -13.61
C GLU A 64 -4.98 -5.44 -12.29
N PHE A 65 -5.17 -4.68 -11.21
CA PHE A 65 -5.59 -5.20 -9.93
C PHE A 65 -6.99 -5.84 -10.02
N LYS A 66 -7.15 -7.04 -9.47
CA LYS A 66 -8.40 -7.81 -9.44
C LYS A 66 -8.95 -8.03 -8.04
N GLY A 67 -8.07 -8.11 -7.03
CA GLY A 67 -8.53 -8.30 -5.66
C GLY A 67 -7.38 -8.35 -4.67
N ARG A 68 -7.73 -8.27 -3.38
CA ARG A 68 -6.77 -8.41 -2.29
C ARG A 68 -7.39 -9.15 -1.11
N LYS A 69 -6.53 -9.83 -0.36
CA LYS A 69 -6.86 -10.47 0.91
C LYS A 69 -5.85 -10.05 1.98
N LEU A 70 -6.34 -9.38 3.02
CA LEU A 70 -5.52 -9.01 4.17
C LEU A 70 -4.99 -10.28 4.84
N GLN A 71 -3.66 -10.38 4.94
CA GLN A 71 -2.97 -11.49 5.62
C GLN A 71 -2.67 -11.10 7.06
N TYR A 72 -2.15 -9.88 7.25
CA TYR A 72 -1.74 -9.37 8.54
C TYR A 72 -1.89 -7.85 8.61
N SER A 73 -2.14 -7.35 9.80
CA SER A 73 -2.15 -5.91 10.07
C SER A 73 -1.60 -5.63 11.45
N ASN A 74 -0.81 -4.57 11.57
CA ASN A 74 -0.25 -4.10 12.83
C ASN A 74 -0.54 -2.60 13.01
N VAL A 75 -0.70 -2.17 14.25
CA VAL A 75 -0.83 -0.75 14.59
C VAL A 75 0.18 -0.43 15.68
N ILE A 76 1.05 0.54 15.41
CA ILE A 76 2.13 0.92 16.31
C ILE A 76 1.82 2.31 16.87
N ASN A 77 1.69 2.38 18.21
CA ASN A 77 1.46 3.61 18.96
C ASN A 77 0.26 4.45 18.48
N SER A 78 -0.77 3.82 17.91
CA SER A 78 -1.93 4.50 17.29
C SER A 78 -1.56 5.57 16.24
N LYS A 79 -0.36 5.49 15.66
CA LYS A 79 0.17 6.46 14.68
C LYS A 79 0.67 5.82 13.40
N SER A 80 1.18 4.59 13.45
CA SER A 80 1.59 3.84 12.27
C SER A 80 0.71 2.61 12.08
N VAL A 81 0.39 2.30 10.83
CA VAL A 81 -0.35 1.11 10.44
C VAL A 81 0.42 0.38 9.35
N GLU A 82 0.69 -0.90 9.59
CA GLU A 82 1.31 -1.80 8.63
C GLU A 82 0.21 -2.75 8.13
N LEU A 83 0.03 -2.84 6.83
CA LEU A 83 -0.97 -3.70 6.19
C LEU A 83 -0.29 -4.63 5.19
N TYR A 84 -0.50 -5.92 5.35
CA TYR A 84 0.07 -6.96 4.48
C TYR A 84 -1.04 -7.66 3.74
N TYR A 85 -1.01 -7.59 2.41
CA TYR A 85 -2.01 -8.17 1.54
C TYR A 85 -1.41 -9.23 0.63
N ARG A 86 -2.17 -10.29 0.38
CA ARG A 86 -2.10 -11.02 -0.88
C ARG A 86 -2.87 -10.20 -1.91
N VAL A 87 -2.22 -9.82 -3.00
CA VAL A 87 -2.80 -8.98 -4.05
C VAL A 87 -2.78 -9.76 -5.35
N ASP A 88 -3.96 -9.90 -5.93
CA ASP A 88 -4.18 -10.59 -7.19
C ASP A 88 -4.30 -9.54 -8.29
N TYR A 89 -3.42 -9.68 -9.28
CA TYR A 89 -3.47 -8.98 -10.56
C TYR A 89 -3.91 -9.97 -11.65
N ILE A 90 -4.04 -9.51 -12.90
CA ILE A 90 -4.41 -10.39 -14.02
C ILE A 90 -3.43 -11.56 -14.13
N ASP A 91 -2.14 -11.28 -14.14
CA ASP A 91 -1.13 -12.28 -14.51
C ASP A 91 -0.43 -12.91 -13.29
N TYR A 92 -0.49 -12.25 -12.13
CA TYR A 92 0.26 -12.66 -10.93
C TYR A 92 -0.52 -12.40 -9.64
N SER A 93 -0.18 -13.17 -8.62
CA SER A 93 -0.52 -12.92 -7.22
C SER A 93 0.76 -12.72 -6.42
N LEU A 94 0.86 -11.64 -5.64
CA LEU A 94 2.04 -11.24 -4.86
C LEU A 94 1.69 -10.71 -3.45
N ILE A 95 2.68 -10.69 -2.54
CA ILE A 95 2.52 -10.08 -1.22
C ILE A 95 2.92 -8.62 -1.36
N GLU A 96 2.07 -7.73 -0.86
CA GLU A 96 2.37 -6.31 -0.77
C GLU A 96 2.15 -5.81 0.64
N GLU A 97 3.10 -5.01 1.09
CA GLU A 97 3.09 -4.35 2.38
C GLU A 97 2.92 -2.85 2.17
N PHE A 98 2.01 -2.27 2.95
CA PHE A 98 1.76 -0.84 2.96
C PHE A 98 1.93 -0.30 4.37
N ASN A 99 2.80 0.69 4.50
CA ASN A 99 3.06 1.37 5.75
C ASN A 99 2.49 2.78 5.68
N TYR A 100 1.52 3.05 6.54
CA TYR A 100 0.84 4.33 6.63
C TYR A 100 1.13 4.98 7.98
N ILE A 101 1.38 6.30 7.97
CA ILE A 101 1.59 7.05 9.20
C ILE A 101 0.62 8.22 9.29
N LYS A 102 0.22 8.53 10.52
CA LYS A 102 -0.54 9.72 10.88
C LYS A 102 0.41 10.78 11.43
N ASN A 103 0.64 11.82 10.64
CA ASN A 103 1.36 13.00 11.10
C ASN A 103 0.42 13.90 11.92
N ASP A 104 0.96 14.56 12.94
CA ASP A 104 0.16 15.41 13.83
C ASP A 104 -0.50 16.55 13.02
N GLY A 105 -1.83 16.50 12.90
CA GLY A 105 -2.64 17.47 12.15
C GLY A 105 -2.93 17.12 10.68
N GLN A 106 -2.38 16.03 10.13
CA GLN A 106 -2.64 15.59 8.75
C GLN A 106 -3.52 14.33 8.68
N LYS A 107 -4.12 14.10 7.51
CA LYS A 107 -4.65 12.78 7.11
C LYS A 107 -3.51 11.76 7.09
N ILE A 108 -3.84 10.49 7.27
CA ILE A 108 -2.86 9.40 7.15
C ILE A 108 -2.23 9.43 5.75
N CYS A 109 -0.94 9.15 5.62
CA CYS A 109 -0.23 9.16 4.33
C CYS A 109 0.64 7.91 4.17
N LEU A 110 0.90 7.53 2.92
CA LEU A 110 1.75 6.38 2.59
C LEU A 110 3.21 6.71 2.87
N GLN A 111 3.83 6.01 3.81
CA GLN A 111 5.24 6.16 4.18
C GLN A 111 6.16 5.26 3.37
N ALA A 112 5.73 4.01 3.13
CA ALA A 112 6.48 3.02 2.37
C ALA A 112 5.54 1.98 1.77
N MET A 113 5.96 1.41 0.65
CA MET A 113 5.30 0.29 -0.02
C MET A 113 6.37 -0.73 -0.42
N TYR A 114 6.15 -1.99 -0.09
CA TYR A 114 7.03 -3.09 -0.46
C TYR A 114 6.25 -4.15 -1.21
N THR A 115 6.89 -4.74 -2.21
CA THR A 115 6.40 -5.91 -2.93
C THR A 115 7.38 -7.03 -2.68
N ASP A 116 6.90 -8.18 -2.20
CA ASP A 116 7.75 -9.36 -2.09
C ASP A 116 7.94 -9.99 -3.47
N ASP A 117 9.20 -10.07 -3.90
CA ASP A 117 9.59 -10.58 -5.21
C ASP A 117 10.26 -11.97 -5.18
N ALA A 118 10.59 -12.56 -4.02
CA ALA A 118 11.08 -13.95 -3.91
C ALA A 118 11.42 -14.43 -2.47
N GLY A 119 10.57 -14.17 -1.46
CA GLY A 119 10.48 -15.10 -0.33
C GLY A 119 11.06 -14.64 1.00
N LYS A 120 10.80 -13.40 1.42
CA LYS A 120 10.84 -13.05 2.86
C LYS A 120 9.46 -13.01 3.50
N HIS A 121 8.41 -12.77 2.72
CA HIS A 121 7.04 -12.52 3.17
C HIS A 121 5.99 -13.41 2.46
N GLY A 122 6.33 -14.11 1.37
CA GLY A 122 5.49 -15.10 0.69
C GLY A 122 5.96 -15.46 -0.73
N GLU A 123 5.25 -16.37 -1.39
CA GLU A 123 5.53 -16.79 -2.77
C GLU A 123 4.87 -15.85 -3.79
N VAL A 124 5.57 -15.56 -4.89
CA VAL A 124 4.98 -14.94 -6.08
C VAL A 124 4.39 -16.02 -6.95
N ILE A 125 3.10 -15.94 -7.25
CA ILE A 125 2.37 -16.96 -8.01
C ILE A 125 2.01 -16.38 -9.37
N LYS A 126 2.49 -17.01 -10.45
CA LYS A 126 2.05 -16.70 -11.81
C LYS A 126 0.73 -17.43 -12.08
N LEU A 127 -0.29 -16.71 -12.53
CA LEU A 127 -1.64 -17.24 -12.69
C LEU A 127 -1.88 -17.81 -14.10
N HIS A 128 -1.17 -17.30 -15.11
CA HIS A 128 -1.35 -17.65 -16.53
C HIS A 128 0.00 -17.77 -17.25
#